data_AF-A0A377KBT4-F1
#
_entry.id   AF-A0A377KBT4-F1
#
_cell.length_a   1.000
_cell.length_b   1.000
_cell.length_c   1.000
_cell.angle_alpha   90.00
_cell.angle_beta   90.00
_cell.angle_gamma   90.00
#
_symmetry.space_group_name_H-M   'P 1'
#
loop_
_entity.id
_entity.type
_entity.pdbx_description
1 polymer ?
#
loop_
_entity_poly.entity_id
_entity_poly.type
_entity_poly.pdbx_seq_one_letter_code
_entity_poly.pdbx_strand_id
1 'polypeptide(L)'
;MVMDTILVVRPRQVQFKWSFDQVTGTVSNTGNTWFKLLIKPGCDSTEEEGDAWYLRPGDVVHQPELRQPGNHYLVYNDKFIKISDSCPAKPPSAD
;
A
#
# COMPACT_ATOMS: atom_id res chain seq x y z
N MET A 1 -25.87 13.82 -12.27
CA MET A 1 -24.64 13.20 -11.75
C MET A 1 -23.87 12.70 -12.96
N VAL A 2 -22.64 13.15 -13.15
CA VAL A 2 -21.76 12.69 -14.25
C VAL A 2 -20.87 11.60 -13.67
N MET A 3 -20.78 10.47 -14.35
CA MET A 3 -19.95 9.34 -13.93
C MET A 3 -18.70 9.31 -14.82
N ASP A 4 -17.52 9.47 -14.21
CA ASP A 4 -16.24 9.32 -14.88
C ASP A 4 -15.65 7.94 -14.58
N THR A 5 -15.13 7.26 -15.60
CA THR A 5 -14.49 5.94 -15.48
C THR A 5 -13.05 6.03 -15.96
N ILE A 6 -12.12 5.45 -15.19
CA ILE A 6 -10.71 5.38 -15.56
C ILE A 6 -10.39 3.95 -16.01
N LEU A 7 -9.92 3.81 -17.25
CA LEU A 7 -9.33 2.56 -17.75
C LEU A 7 -7.81 2.66 -17.67
N VAL A 8 -7.17 1.73 -16.96
CA VAL A 8 -5.71 1.69 -16.86
C VAL A 8 -5.14 0.55 -17.70
N VAL A 9 -4.33 0.89 -18.69
CA VAL A 9 -3.57 -0.08 -19.48
C VAL A 9 -2.19 -0.28 -18.86
N ARG A 10 -1.79 -1.53 -18.64
CA ARG A 10 -0.48 -1.86 -18.07
C ARG A 10 0.53 -2.25 -19.16
N PRO A 11 1.84 -2.01 -18.96
CA PRO A 11 2.86 -2.49 -19.88
C PRO A 11 2.81 -4.00 -20.04
N ARG A 12 3.17 -4.51 -21.23
CA ARG A 12 3.24 -5.97 -21.46
C ARG A 12 4.33 -6.63 -20.62
N GLN A 13 5.47 -5.94 -20.46
CA GLN A 13 6.57 -6.36 -19.60
C GLN A 13 6.53 -5.57 -18.31
N VAL A 14 5.93 -6.15 -17.28
CA VAL A 14 5.73 -5.47 -16.00
C VAL A 14 6.97 -5.59 -15.11
N GLN A 15 7.38 -4.45 -14.54
CA GLN A 15 8.39 -4.29 -13.52
C GLN A 15 7.69 -3.73 -12.28
N PHE A 16 7.16 -4.62 -11.44
CA PHE A 16 6.59 -4.23 -10.15
C PHE A 16 7.72 -4.05 -9.14
N LYS A 17 8.14 -2.80 -8.94
CA LYS A 17 9.23 -2.41 -8.04
C LYS A 17 8.80 -1.23 -7.18
N TRP A 18 9.21 -1.25 -5.94
CA TRP A 18 8.90 -0.23 -4.94
C TRP A 18 10.01 -0.17 -3.90
N SER A 19 10.07 0.93 -3.18
CA SER A 19 10.93 1.09 -2.01
C SER A 19 10.14 1.67 -0.86
N PHE A 20 10.44 1.22 0.35
CA PHE A 20 9.86 1.74 1.58
C PHE A 20 10.99 2.20 2.51
N ASP A 21 10.91 3.46 2.93
CA ASP A 21 11.78 4.03 3.94
C ASP A 21 10.92 4.40 5.15
N GLN A 22 11.05 3.60 6.21
CA GLN A 22 10.31 3.80 7.45
C GLN A 22 10.80 5.02 8.23
N VAL A 23 12.07 5.41 8.10
CA VAL A 23 12.61 6.57 8.85
C VAL A 23 11.98 7.85 8.33
N THR A 24 11.92 7.99 7.01
CA THR A 24 11.27 9.15 6.39
C THR A 24 9.76 8.97 6.27
N GLY A 25 9.21 7.76 6.36
CA GLY A 25 7.78 7.49 6.18
C GLY A 25 7.37 7.60 4.72
N THR A 26 8.18 7.03 3.83
CA THR A 26 8.05 7.24 2.39
C THR A 26 7.93 5.91 1.64
N VAL A 27 6.97 5.82 0.73
CA VAL A 27 6.84 4.73 -0.24
C VAL A 27 6.97 5.30 -1.64
N SER A 28 7.86 4.72 -2.44
CA SER A 28 8.13 5.17 -3.81
C SER A 28 7.85 4.04 -4.81
N ASN A 29 7.21 4.38 -5.93
CA ASN A 29 7.06 3.47 -7.05
C ASN A 29 8.26 3.61 -8.00
N THR A 30 9.19 2.67 -7.92
CA THR A 30 10.41 2.60 -8.76
C THR A 30 10.24 1.65 -9.96
N GLY A 31 9.01 1.16 -10.17
CA GLY A 31 8.63 0.26 -11.25
C GLY A 31 8.03 0.96 -12.46
N ASN A 32 7.38 0.19 -13.33
CA ASN A 32 6.70 0.69 -14.53
C ASN A 32 5.18 0.41 -14.55
N THR A 33 4.62 -0.08 -13.44
CA THR A 33 3.18 -0.30 -13.27
C THR A 33 2.71 0.45 -12.03
N TRP A 34 1.42 0.77 -11.97
CA TRP A 34 0.81 1.31 -10.77
C TRP A 34 0.54 0.22 -9.73
N PHE A 35 0.40 0.64 -8.47
CA PHE A 35 -0.13 -0.16 -7.37
C PHE A 35 -0.87 0.73 -6.36
N LYS A 36 -1.66 0.12 -5.48
CA LYS A 36 -2.32 0.82 -4.38
C LYS A 36 -1.51 0.62 -3.10
N LEU A 37 -1.28 1.67 -2.34
CA LEU A 37 -0.76 1.62 -0.97
C LEU A 37 -1.93 1.77 -0.01
N LEU A 38 -2.02 0.87 0.96
CA LEU A 38 -2.96 0.90 2.06
C LEU A 38 -2.21 1.17 3.36
N ILE A 39 -2.64 2.20 4.08
CA ILE A 39 -2.07 2.60 5.36
C ILE A 39 -3.16 2.48 6.40
N LYS A 40 -3.06 1.48 7.27
CA LYS A 40 -4.01 1.33 8.37
C LYS A 40 -3.48 1.99 9.66
N PRO A 41 -4.34 2.59 10.48
CA PRO A 41 -3.94 3.18 11.75
C PRO A 41 -3.62 2.08 12.77
N GLY A 42 -2.34 1.82 13.01
CA GLY A 42 -1.90 0.87 14.04
C GLY A 42 -2.20 -0.60 13.73
N CYS A 43 -1.91 -1.47 14.70
CA CYS A 43 -1.92 -2.93 14.52
C CYS A 43 -3.29 -3.59 14.70
N ASP A 44 -4.20 -2.95 15.45
CA ASP A 44 -5.52 -3.49 15.78
C ASP A 44 -6.64 -2.95 14.88
N SER A 45 -6.27 -2.20 13.84
CA SER A 45 -7.20 -1.62 12.86
C SER A 45 -7.99 -2.68 12.09
N THR A 46 -9.26 -2.36 11.82
CA THR A 46 -10.14 -3.21 11.00
C THR A 46 -9.75 -3.17 9.52
N GLU A 47 -10.40 -3.97 8.67
CA GLU A 47 -10.16 -3.92 7.21
C GLU A 47 -10.64 -2.64 6.55
N GLU A 48 -11.66 -2.02 7.14
CA GLU A 48 -12.31 -0.80 6.63
C GLU A 48 -11.58 0.48 7.08
N GLU A 49 -10.77 0.38 8.12
CA GLU A 49 -9.96 1.47 8.65
C GLU A 49 -8.61 1.54 7.91
N GLY A 50 -8.50 2.44 6.93
CA GLY A 50 -7.22 2.74 6.31
C GLY A 50 -7.31 3.67 5.10
N ASP A 51 -6.27 4.48 4.93
CA ASP A 51 -6.14 5.37 3.78
C ASP A 51 -5.53 4.65 2.58
N ALA A 52 -5.99 5.05 1.40
CA ALA A 52 -5.65 4.43 0.13
C ALA A 52 -5.00 5.42 -0.83
N TRP A 53 -3.83 5.07 -1.34
CA TRP A 53 -3.07 5.87 -2.30
C TRP A 53 -2.81 5.07 -3.57
N TYR A 54 -3.05 5.65 -4.74
CA TYR A 54 -2.66 5.04 -6.02
C TYR A 54 -1.31 5.62 -6.44
N LEU A 55 -0.27 4.80 -6.48
CA LEU A 55 1.07 5.22 -6.91
C LEU A 55 1.31 4.76 -8.34
N ARG A 56 1.48 5.70 -9.27
CA ARG A 56 1.93 5.45 -10.63
C ARG A 56 3.48 5.43 -10.67
N PRO A 57 4.10 4.97 -11.76
CA PRO A 57 5.55 5.00 -11.91
C PRO A 57 6.14 6.38 -11.61
N GLY A 58 7.12 6.43 -10.70
CA GLY A 58 7.77 7.67 -10.26
C GLY A 58 7.05 8.43 -9.14
N ASP A 59 5.79 8.10 -8.81
CA ASP A 59 5.10 8.73 -7.69
C ASP A 59 5.75 8.30 -6.36
N VAL A 60 5.75 9.26 -5.41
CA VAL A 60 6.27 9.09 -4.06
C VAL A 60 5.20 9.55 -3.09
N VAL A 61 4.84 8.68 -2.14
CA VAL A 61 3.91 9.00 -1.04
C VAL A 61 4.71 9.15 0.24
N HIS A 62 4.52 10.27 0.91
CA HIS A 62 5.08 10.56 2.22
C HIS A 62 3.94 10.67 3.22
N GLN A 63 3.93 9.81 4.24
CA GLN A 63 2.91 9.82 5.28
C GLN A 63 3.53 9.61 6.66
N PRO A 64 3.20 10.44 7.66
CA PRO A 64 3.69 10.29 9.03
C PRO A 64 3.44 8.92 9.64
N GLU A 65 2.30 8.30 9.31
CA GLU A 65 1.81 7.02 9.83
C GLU A 65 2.72 5.86 9.41
N LEU A 66 3.35 5.97 8.24
CA LEU A 66 4.31 4.97 7.73
C LEU A 66 5.55 4.86 8.61
N ARG A 67 5.82 5.83 9.47
CA ARG A 67 6.92 5.77 10.45
C ARG A 67 6.55 4.96 11.69
N GLN A 68 5.26 4.84 11.97
CA GLN A 68 4.74 4.18 13.17
C GLN A 68 4.53 2.67 12.92
N PRO A 69 4.47 1.86 13.99
CA PRO A 69 3.99 0.49 13.89
C PRO A 69 2.55 0.46 13.35
N GLY A 70 2.30 -0.40 12.36
CA GLY A 70 1.02 -0.44 11.67
C GLY A 70 0.99 -1.48 10.57
N ASN A 71 -0.23 -1.84 10.18
CA ASN A 71 -0.46 -2.78 9.09
C ASN A 71 -0.49 -2.02 7.75
N HIS A 72 0.67 -1.95 7.09
CA HIS A 72 0.83 -1.30 5.79
C HIS A 72 0.94 -2.35 4.67
N TYR A 73 0.20 -2.14 3.59
CA TYR A 73 0.16 -3.08 2.46
C TYR A 73 0.27 -2.38 1.12
N LEU A 74 0.92 -3.04 0.17
CA LEU A 74 0.71 -2.78 -1.25
C LEU A 74 -0.33 -3.75 -1.78
N VAL A 75 -1.27 -3.24 -2.56
CA VAL A 75 -2.20 -4.03 -3.34
C VAL A 75 -1.78 -3.98 -4.80
N TYR A 76 -1.44 -5.16 -5.33
CA TYR A 76 -1.04 -5.34 -6.72
C TYR A 76 -1.52 -6.70 -7.23
N ASN A 77 -2.25 -6.71 -8.35
CA ASN A 77 -2.88 -7.92 -8.91
C ASN A 77 -3.72 -8.69 -7.87
N ASP A 78 -4.58 -7.96 -7.15
CA ASP A 78 -5.46 -8.51 -6.12
C ASP A 78 -4.74 -9.21 -4.95
N LYS A 79 -3.41 -9.00 -4.84
CA LYS A 79 -2.60 -9.50 -3.73
C LYS A 79 -2.25 -8.38 -2.78
N PHE A 80 -2.37 -8.67 -1.48
CA PHE A 80 -1.89 -7.82 -0.40
C PHE A 80 -0.47 -8.22 -0.05
N ILE A 81 0.45 -7.27 -0.18
CA ILE A 81 1.89 -7.44 0.06
C ILE A 81 2.23 -6.57 1.26
N LYS A 82 2.52 -7.20 2.40
CA LYS A 82 2.90 -6.50 3.62
C LYS A 82 4.27 -5.83 3.42
N ILE A 83 4.39 -4.56 3.82
CA ILE A 83 5.65 -3.79 3.64
C ILE A 83 6.34 -3.42 4.95
N SER A 84 5.69 -3.64 6.10
CA SER A 84 6.27 -3.40 7.42
C SER A 84 5.91 -4.54 8.37
N ASP A 85 6.91 -5.17 9.00
CA ASP A 85 6.71 -6.24 10.00
C ASP A 85 6.64 -5.72 11.44
N SER A 86 6.00 -4.56 11.62
CA SER A 86 5.94 -3.88 12.92
C SER A 86 4.81 -4.36 13.83
N CYS A 87 3.83 -5.08 13.30
CA CYS A 87 2.72 -5.63 14.08
C CYS A 87 2.94 -7.11 14.40
N PRO A 88 2.68 -7.55 15.65
CA PRO A 88 2.72 -8.97 16.00
C PRO A 88 1.69 -9.74 15.18
N ALA A 89 2.00 -10.98 14.83
CA ALA A 89 1.02 -11.86 14.21
C ALA A 89 -0.18 -11.99 15.16
N LYS A 90 -1.37 -11.55 14.72
CA LYS A 90 -2.59 -11.74 15.49
C LYS A 90 -2.76 -13.25 15.73
N PRO A 91 -2.92 -13.71 16.99
CA PRO A 91 -3.22 -15.11 17.22
C PRO A 91 -4.50 -15.48 16.47
N PRO A 92 -4.62 -16.72 15.95
CA PRO A 92 -5.84 -17.13 15.27
C PRO A 92 -7.03 -16.87 16.19
N SER A 93 -8.04 -16.18 15.67
CA SER A 93 -9.30 -15.97 16.38
C SER A 93 -9.86 -17.34 16.73
N ALA A 94 -10.08 -17.58 18.02
CA ALA A 94 -10.85 -18.73 18.46
C ALA A 94 -12.32 -18.46 18.08
N ASP A 95 -12.77 -19.11 17.01
CA ASP A 95 -14.20 -19.26 16.71
C ASP A 95 -14.88 -20.19 17.72
#